data_AF-A0AA38ACS9-F1
#
_entry.id   AF-A0AA38ACS9-F1
#
_cell.length_a   1.000
_cell.length_b   1.000
_cell.length_c   1.000
_cell.angle_alpha   90.00
_cell.angle_beta   90.00
_cell.angle_gamma   90.00
#
_symmetry.space_group_name_H-M   'P 1'
#
loop_
_entity.id
_entity.type
_entity.pdbx_description
1 polymer ?
#
loop_
_entity_poly.entity_id
_entity_poly.type
_entity_poly.pdbx_seq_one_letter_code
_entity_poly.pdbx_strand_id
1 'polypeptide(L)'
;MNQVRAKGGMLLGALVSSALAIGTLGEAPAANASCFSAFGIGNGGGCTSNLTSFAIAIGTGASADAASGFFSSAISFGNNTASATTLSFFSFATAVGDGARASTLPGLLNIAWQQGPGSSAAMGALNFAIGMLMGAGGVQSTGAAGVGNIALQIGPGTMTNIGSLNLTLAGASGGNGSKGTSAGGFGNLALNIGDAGTTLTQGFLSSTTNVLGASTVIAQGILTAAGNFLGNGNHVTSAGPYPNTTLSLAFNFFGNNNSVTAGWGPFAVGGAISQNLISVTQSLPGININGVTAGGAAAIGSGKKAAPPKASGVGADTTATARSMDAVSRGNGHQRSTTTSPASDGSGKKAAGSARTRTSGKKSAD
;
A
#
# COMPACT_ATOMS: atom_id res chain seq x y z
N MET A 1 3.48 19.65 -28.56
CA MET A 1 3.35 18.51 -27.62
C MET A 1 4.46 18.64 -26.59
N ASN A 2 4.16 19.29 -25.45
CA ASN A 2 5.14 19.47 -24.37
C ASN A 2 4.77 18.51 -23.25
N GLN A 3 5.61 17.50 -23.02
CA GLN A 3 5.45 16.60 -21.88
C GLN A 3 5.88 17.33 -20.62
N VAL A 4 4.92 17.54 -19.72
CA VAL A 4 5.14 18.15 -18.41
C VAL A 4 5.77 17.10 -17.51
N ARG A 5 7.05 17.31 -17.21
CA ARG A 5 7.88 16.50 -16.32
C ARG A 5 7.39 16.68 -14.88
N ALA A 6 6.54 15.78 -14.39
CA ALA A 6 6.15 15.74 -12.99
C ALA A 6 7.36 15.33 -12.14
N LYS A 7 7.87 16.28 -11.33
CA LYS A 7 8.82 16.01 -10.25
C LYS A 7 8.09 15.27 -9.13
N GLY A 8 8.11 13.94 -9.17
CA GLY A 8 7.68 13.08 -8.07
C GLY A 8 8.76 13.03 -6.99
N GLY A 9 8.64 13.86 -5.97
CA GLY A 9 9.39 13.75 -4.72
C GLY A 9 8.44 13.39 -3.60
N MET A 10 8.26 12.09 -3.35
CA MET A 10 7.76 11.51 -2.09
C MET A 10 7.60 10.00 -2.27
N LEU A 11 8.66 9.24 -1.99
CA LEU A 11 8.58 7.81 -1.66
C LEU A 11 9.90 7.39 -0.98
N LEU A 12 10.27 8.11 0.07
CA LEU A 12 11.45 7.83 0.88
C LEU A 12 10.98 7.58 2.33
N GLY A 13 10.35 6.41 2.54
CA GLY A 13 9.82 6.07 3.87
C GLY A 13 9.21 4.69 4.05
N ALA A 14 9.30 3.78 3.06
CA ALA A 14 8.77 2.42 3.16
C ALA A 14 9.75 1.35 2.63
N LEU A 15 11.05 1.62 2.73
CA LEU A 15 12.12 0.71 2.30
C LEU A 15 12.99 0.26 3.49
N VAL A 16 12.40 0.22 4.70
CA VAL A 16 13.00 -0.41 5.90
C VAL A 16 12.22 -1.69 6.21
N SER A 17 12.22 -2.64 5.28
CA SER A 17 11.76 -4.03 5.52
C SER A 17 12.37 -5.05 4.55
N SER A 18 13.35 -4.66 3.73
CA SER A 18 13.85 -5.51 2.63
C SER A 18 15.10 -6.34 2.97
N ALA A 19 15.51 -6.44 4.25
CA ALA A 19 16.61 -7.30 4.65
C ALA A 19 16.71 -7.39 6.18
N LEU A 20 15.84 -8.16 6.85
CA LEU A 20 16.31 -8.78 8.08
C LEU A 20 17.23 -9.91 7.63
N ALA A 21 18.53 -9.58 7.63
CA ALA A 21 19.60 -10.42 7.17
C ALA A 21 19.51 -11.82 7.79
N ILE A 22 19.41 -12.81 6.92
CA ILE A 22 19.69 -14.21 7.22
C ILE A 22 21.16 -14.26 7.61
N GLY A 23 21.44 -14.08 8.90
CA GLY A 23 22.76 -14.29 9.48
C GLY A 23 23.10 -15.76 9.31
N THR A 24 24.13 -16.02 8.51
CA THR A 24 24.71 -17.34 8.28
C THR A 24 25.30 -17.89 9.58
N LEU A 25 24.50 -18.58 10.38
CA LEU A 25 25.01 -19.62 11.27
C LEU A 25 25.26 -20.84 10.36
N GLY A 26 26.52 -21.21 10.20
CA GLY A 26 26.86 -22.43 9.46
C GLY A 26 26.30 -23.65 10.19
N GLU A 27 25.27 -24.28 9.63
CA GLU A 27 24.78 -25.57 10.07
C GLU A 27 25.73 -26.68 9.58
N ALA A 28 26.05 -27.60 10.48
CA ALA A 28 26.78 -28.83 10.20
C ALA A 28 25.98 -29.75 9.25
N PRO A 29 26.64 -30.61 8.45
CA PRO A 29 25.92 -31.49 7.51
C PRO A 29 25.02 -32.49 8.25
N ALA A 30 23.75 -32.64 7.84
CA ALA A 30 22.76 -33.54 8.45
C ALA A 30 22.31 -34.64 7.48
N ALA A 31 22.05 -35.88 7.96
CA ALA A 31 21.08 -36.78 7.30
C ALA A 31 20.57 -37.93 8.19
N ASN A 32 19.37 -37.73 8.76
CA ASN A 32 18.16 -38.59 8.66
C ASN A 32 17.19 -38.15 9.79
N ALA A 33 16.51 -37.00 9.64
CA ALA A 33 15.90 -36.32 10.79
C ALA A 33 14.61 -37.01 11.30
N SER A 34 14.74 -37.45 12.54
CA SER A 34 13.69 -37.54 13.55
C SER A 34 14.34 -37.02 14.83
N CYS A 35 14.39 -35.71 15.01
CA CYS A 35 14.85 -35.11 16.27
C CYS A 35 13.68 -34.64 17.11
N PHE A 36 13.86 -34.82 18.42
CA PHE A 36 12.94 -34.37 19.44
C PHE A 36 13.78 -33.82 20.58
N SER A 37 13.49 -32.60 20.99
CA SER A 37 14.09 -31.96 22.15
C SER A 37 13.00 -31.32 22.99
N ALA A 38 12.89 -31.66 24.26
CA ALA A 38 11.93 -31.05 25.17
C ALA A 38 12.58 -30.76 26.50
N PHE A 39 12.27 -29.60 27.07
CA PHE A 39 12.76 -29.20 28.39
C PHE A 39 14.30 -29.22 28.50
N GLY A 40 15.00 -28.95 27.39
CA GLY A 40 16.47 -28.96 27.32
C GLY A 40 17.08 -30.34 27.12
N ILE A 41 16.27 -31.40 27.03
CA ILE A 41 16.72 -32.76 26.81
C ILE A 41 16.35 -33.17 25.39
N GLY A 42 17.36 -33.43 24.55
CA GLY A 42 17.17 -33.82 23.16
C GLY A 42 17.91 -35.08 22.76
N ASN A 43 17.42 -35.76 21.73
CA ASN A 43 18.02 -36.98 21.17
C ASN A 43 19.14 -36.72 20.16
N GLY A 44 19.58 -35.45 20.01
CA GLY A 44 20.54 -35.02 18.98
C GLY A 44 19.87 -34.69 17.64
N GLY A 45 20.65 -34.51 16.57
CA GLY A 45 20.09 -34.37 15.21
C GLY A 45 19.60 -32.97 14.80
N GLY A 46 19.97 -31.92 15.54
CA GLY A 46 19.75 -30.51 15.14
C GLY A 46 18.62 -29.78 15.86
N CYS A 47 17.76 -30.48 16.62
CA CYS A 47 16.73 -29.86 17.45
C CYS A 47 17.32 -29.29 18.75
N THR A 48 16.89 -28.10 19.14
CA THR A 48 17.31 -27.44 20.39
C THR A 48 16.10 -26.88 21.15
N SER A 49 16.09 -27.10 22.46
CA SER A 49 15.08 -26.59 23.38
C SER A 49 15.74 -26.12 24.68
N ASN A 50 15.03 -25.35 25.50
CA ASN A 50 15.41 -25.05 26.88
C ASN A 50 14.44 -25.72 27.86
N LEU A 51 14.63 -25.47 29.17
CA LEU A 51 13.83 -26.04 30.27
C LEU A 51 12.31 -25.85 30.14
N THR A 52 11.84 -24.95 29.28
CA THR A 52 10.41 -24.60 29.13
C THR A 52 9.89 -24.76 27.71
N SER A 53 10.70 -25.21 26.75
CA SER A 53 10.29 -25.31 25.34
C SER A 53 10.43 -26.74 24.80
N PHE A 54 9.82 -26.97 23.64
CA PHE A 54 10.02 -28.20 22.89
C PHE A 54 10.22 -27.93 21.40
N ALA A 55 11.02 -28.78 20.76
CA ALA A 55 11.39 -28.73 19.37
C ALA A 55 11.25 -30.12 18.76
N ILE A 56 10.60 -30.21 17.60
CA ILE A 56 10.37 -31.47 16.88
C ILE A 56 10.76 -31.26 15.42
N ALA A 57 11.59 -32.12 14.87
CA ALA A 57 11.90 -32.11 13.44
C ALA A 57 11.84 -33.52 12.85
N ILE A 58 11.11 -33.70 11.75
CA ILE A 58 10.95 -34.98 11.04
C ILE A 58 11.15 -34.78 9.54
N GLY A 59 11.95 -35.60 8.88
CA GLY A 59 12.22 -35.53 7.43
C GLY A 59 13.68 -35.21 7.10
N THR A 60 14.09 -35.25 5.84
CA THR A 60 15.54 -35.19 5.53
C THR A 60 16.06 -33.75 5.48
N GLY A 61 16.62 -33.25 6.60
CA GLY A 61 17.23 -31.92 6.76
C GLY A 61 16.43 -30.91 7.60
N ALA A 62 15.47 -31.39 8.40
CA ALA A 62 14.53 -30.57 9.17
C ALA A 62 15.19 -29.87 10.37
N SER A 63 14.91 -28.58 10.59
CA SER A 63 15.53 -27.77 11.66
C SER A 63 14.45 -27.14 12.53
N ALA A 64 14.54 -27.32 13.86
CA ALA A 64 13.54 -26.85 14.82
C ALA A 64 14.26 -26.30 16.05
N ASP A 65 14.09 -25.01 16.36
CA ASP A 65 14.77 -24.40 17.51
C ASP A 65 13.83 -23.50 18.30
N ALA A 66 13.70 -23.75 19.60
CA ALA A 66 13.24 -22.73 20.54
C ALA A 66 14.05 -22.73 21.85
N ALA A 67 15.36 -22.87 21.75
CA ALA A 67 16.36 -22.72 22.81
C ALA A 67 16.23 -21.39 23.57
N SER A 68 15.66 -20.36 22.95
CA SER A 68 15.43 -19.05 23.58
C SER A 68 13.96 -18.69 23.80
N GLY A 69 13.03 -19.60 23.52
CA GLY A 69 11.60 -19.39 23.77
C GLY A 69 11.16 -19.91 25.14
N PHE A 70 10.32 -19.16 25.85
CA PHE A 70 9.72 -19.58 27.12
C PHE A 70 8.32 -20.15 26.86
N PHE A 71 8.03 -21.39 27.30
CA PHE A 71 6.75 -22.07 27.03
C PHE A 71 6.38 -22.11 25.54
N SER A 72 7.40 -22.27 24.69
CA SER A 72 7.28 -22.11 23.24
C SER A 72 7.61 -23.39 22.49
N SER A 73 7.26 -23.43 21.21
CA SER A 73 7.54 -24.60 20.36
C SER A 73 8.07 -24.24 18.98
N ALA A 74 8.84 -25.17 18.42
CA ALA A 74 9.27 -25.18 17.03
C ALA A 74 9.04 -26.57 16.45
N ILE A 75 8.31 -26.67 15.34
CA ILE A 75 7.90 -27.96 14.76
C ILE A 75 8.13 -27.95 13.25
N SER A 76 9.04 -28.79 12.78
CA SER A 76 9.40 -28.90 11.35
C SER A 76 9.11 -30.29 10.80
N PHE A 77 8.41 -30.36 9.68
CA PHE A 77 8.14 -31.61 8.96
C PHE A 77 8.48 -31.45 7.48
N GLY A 78 9.48 -32.15 6.97
CA GLY A 78 9.84 -32.16 5.55
C GLY A 78 11.35 -31.97 5.29
N ASN A 79 11.74 -32.03 4.01
CA ASN A 79 13.11 -31.83 3.56
C ASN A 79 13.49 -30.34 3.52
N ASN A 80 14.67 -29.97 4.03
CA ASN A 80 15.14 -28.57 4.08
C ASN A 80 14.12 -27.61 4.73
N THR A 81 13.47 -28.06 5.81
CA THR A 81 12.46 -27.29 6.56
C THR A 81 13.07 -26.65 7.79
N ALA A 82 12.60 -25.47 8.19
CA ALA A 82 13.11 -24.78 9.37
C ALA A 82 11.99 -24.11 10.18
N SER A 83 12.01 -24.32 11.50
CA SER A 83 11.13 -23.67 12.46
C SER A 83 11.96 -23.07 13.57
N ALA A 84 11.77 -21.80 13.87
CA ALA A 84 12.56 -21.13 14.90
C ALA A 84 11.68 -20.23 15.77
N THR A 85 11.83 -20.31 17.09
CA THR A 85 11.18 -19.44 18.06
C THR A 85 12.23 -18.78 18.93
N THR A 86 12.44 -17.48 18.72
CA THR A 86 13.56 -16.72 19.28
C THR A 86 13.09 -15.65 20.26
N LEU A 87 13.51 -15.75 21.53
CA LEU A 87 13.20 -14.79 22.61
C LEU A 87 11.69 -14.49 22.74
N SER A 88 10.86 -15.53 22.59
CA SER A 88 9.40 -15.41 22.60
C SER A 88 8.77 -16.17 23.77
N PHE A 89 7.61 -15.71 24.23
CA PHE A 89 6.81 -16.37 25.27
C PHE A 89 5.56 -16.95 24.64
N PHE A 90 5.20 -18.19 24.98
CA PHE A 90 4.00 -18.88 24.47
C PHE A 90 3.88 -18.83 22.93
N SER A 91 4.99 -18.93 22.21
CA SER A 91 4.99 -18.76 20.75
C SER A 91 5.25 -20.09 20.03
N PHE A 92 4.68 -20.22 18.85
CA PHE A 92 4.59 -21.48 18.11
C PHE A 92 5.03 -21.25 16.66
N ALA A 93 6.13 -21.88 16.26
CA ALA A 93 6.58 -21.91 14.87
C ALA A 93 6.40 -23.31 14.30
N THR A 94 5.63 -23.45 13.22
CA THR A 94 5.39 -24.74 12.56
C THR A 94 5.64 -24.64 11.06
N ALA A 95 6.57 -25.43 10.55
CA ALA A 95 6.87 -25.56 9.13
C ALA A 95 6.56 -26.98 8.64
N VAL A 96 5.74 -27.10 7.59
CA VAL A 96 5.30 -28.39 7.04
C VAL A 96 5.49 -28.40 5.52
N GLY A 97 6.21 -29.39 4.98
CA GLY A 97 6.49 -29.55 3.55
C GLY A 97 7.85 -29.01 3.14
N ASP A 98 8.40 -29.53 2.05
CA ASP A 98 9.79 -29.28 1.66
C ASP A 98 10.08 -27.78 1.41
N GLY A 99 11.19 -27.27 1.98
CA GLY A 99 11.56 -25.86 1.87
C GLY A 99 10.66 -24.88 2.65
N ALA A 100 9.79 -25.37 3.53
CA ALA A 100 8.98 -24.54 4.43
C ALA A 100 9.84 -23.91 5.54
N ARG A 101 9.61 -22.62 5.82
CA ARG A 101 10.22 -21.92 6.96
C ARG A 101 9.17 -21.20 7.81
N ALA A 102 9.20 -21.41 9.12
CA ALA A 102 8.35 -20.69 10.06
C ALA A 102 9.22 -20.06 11.16
N SER A 103 9.00 -18.78 11.48
CA SER A 103 9.76 -18.13 12.54
C SER A 103 8.88 -17.26 13.42
N THR A 104 9.01 -17.44 14.73
CA THR A 104 8.55 -16.45 15.69
C THR A 104 9.76 -15.71 16.25
N LEU A 105 9.73 -14.39 16.10
CA LEU A 105 10.71 -13.44 16.58
C LEU A 105 10.30 -12.94 17.98
N PRO A 106 11.12 -12.09 18.65
CA PRO A 106 10.87 -11.69 20.03
C PRO A 106 9.43 -11.21 20.24
N GLY A 107 8.77 -11.75 21.27
CA GLY A 107 7.33 -11.56 21.39
C GLY A 107 6.56 -12.41 22.38
N LEU A 108 5.24 -12.26 22.38
CA LEU A 108 4.29 -12.98 23.25
C LEU A 108 3.16 -13.56 22.42
N LEU A 109 2.87 -14.85 22.52
CA LEU A 109 1.73 -15.49 21.83
C LEU A 109 1.74 -15.28 20.31
N ASN A 110 2.90 -15.41 19.68
CA ASN A 110 3.00 -15.40 18.22
C ASN A 110 2.83 -16.82 17.67
N ILE A 111 2.09 -16.94 16.57
CA ILE A 111 1.96 -18.17 15.80
C ILE A 111 2.47 -17.90 14.39
N ALA A 112 3.48 -18.66 13.97
CA ALA A 112 3.94 -18.70 12.59
C ALA A 112 3.72 -20.11 12.05
N TRP A 113 2.93 -20.23 10.99
CA TRP A 113 2.66 -21.49 10.32
C TRP A 113 3.02 -21.38 8.85
N GLN A 114 3.82 -22.31 8.33
CA GLN A 114 4.17 -22.39 6.91
C GLN A 114 3.87 -23.78 6.40
N GLN A 115 3.04 -23.89 5.36
CA GLN A 115 2.75 -25.12 4.64
C GLN A 115 3.27 -25.03 3.20
N GLY A 116 4.09 -26.00 2.77
CA GLY A 116 4.79 -25.98 1.50
C GLY A 116 5.97 -24.99 1.46
N PRO A 117 6.69 -24.92 0.33
CA PRO A 117 7.84 -24.03 0.19
C PRO A 117 7.47 -22.56 0.45
N GLY A 118 8.25 -21.86 1.27
CA GLY A 118 7.96 -20.46 1.62
C GLY A 118 8.45 -20.05 3.00
N SER A 119 8.03 -18.89 3.47
CA SER A 119 8.40 -18.35 4.77
C SER A 119 7.24 -17.63 5.45
N SER A 120 6.95 -18.00 6.69
CA SER A 120 6.04 -17.28 7.58
C SER A 120 6.79 -16.76 8.79
N ALA A 121 6.63 -15.48 9.10
CA ALA A 121 7.26 -14.87 10.27
C ALA A 121 6.28 -14.04 11.10
N ALA A 122 6.37 -14.14 12.42
CA ALA A 122 5.58 -13.35 13.36
C ALA A 122 6.48 -12.70 14.43
N MET A 123 6.27 -11.41 14.73
CA MET A 123 7.06 -10.63 15.69
C MET A 123 6.16 -9.70 16.50
N GLY A 124 6.44 -9.52 17.80
CA GLY A 124 5.61 -8.69 18.69
C GLY A 124 4.63 -9.53 19.52
N ALA A 125 3.38 -9.14 19.67
CA ALA A 125 2.42 -9.87 20.51
C ALA A 125 1.15 -10.33 19.76
N LEU A 126 0.63 -11.51 20.07
CA LEU A 126 -0.67 -12.00 19.58
C LEU A 126 -0.77 -12.04 18.04
N ASN A 127 0.35 -12.24 17.33
CA ASN A 127 0.33 -12.26 15.87
C ASN A 127 0.16 -13.67 15.34
N PHE A 128 -0.62 -13.81 14.27
CA PHE A 128 -0.85 -15.06 13.56
C PHE A 128 -0.41 -14.86 12.11
N ALA A 129 0.66 -15.54 11.69
CA ALA A 129 1.18 -15.52 10.33
C ALA A 129 1.09 -16.93 9.74
N ILE A 130 0.18 -17.13 8.78
CA ILE A 130 -0.10 -18.41 8.15
C ILE A 130 0.16 -18.28 6.65
N GLY A 131 1.16 -19.00 6.18
CA GLY A 131 1.55 -19.10 4.78
C GLY A 131 1.29 -20.51 4.29
N MET A 132 0.67 -20.62 3.12
CA MET A 132 0.38 -21.90 2.47
C MET A 132 0.73 -21.77 0.99
N LEU A 133 1.64 -22.60 0.49
CA LEU A 133 1.94 -22.71 -0.94
C LEU A 133 1.61 -24.12 -1.43
N MET A 134 0.53 -24.24 -2.21
CA MET A 134 0.07 -25.49 -2.83
C MET A 134 0.12 -25.35 -4.36
N GLY A 135 1.19 -25.77 -5.04
CA GLY A 135 1.27 -25.76 -6.52
C GLY A 135 2.59 -25.26 -7.13
N ALA A 136 2.61 -25.12 -8.47
CA ALA A 136 3.82 -25.09 -9.33
C ALA A 136 4.52 -23.71 -9.53
N GLY A 137 4.44 -22.78 -8.58
CA GLY A 137 5.22 -21.51 -8.62
C GLY A 137 5.45 -20.88 -7.25
N GLY A 138 6.71 -20.52 -6.91
CA GLY A 138 7.14 -19.84 -5.66
C GLY A 138 7.54 -18.37 -5.90
N VAL A 139 8.04 -17.56 -4.98
CA VAL A 139 8.37 -17.66 -3.55
C VAL A 139 7.18 -17.13 -2.73
N GLN A 140 7.00 -17.63 -1.51
CA GLN A 140 5.96 -17.15 -0.59
C GLN A 140 6.60 -16.54 0.65
N SER A 141 6.27 -15.29 0.99
CA SER A 141 6.68 -14.65 2.25
C SER A 141 5.49 -13.99 2.95
N THR A 142 5.06 -14.53 4.09
CA THR A 142 4.02 -14.00 4.98
C THR A 142 4.66 -13.42 6.24
N GLY A 143 4.37 -12.17 6.57
CA GLY A 143 4.91 -11.50 7.75
C GLY A 143 3.85 -10.80 8.58
N ALA A 144 3.94 -10.92 9.90
CA ALA A 144 3.13 -10.14 10.85
C ALA A 144 4.03 -9.54 11.95
N ALA A 145 3.97 -8.23 12.13
CA ALA A 145 4.77 -7.50 13.11
C ALA A 145 3.92 -6.50 13.89
N GLY A 146 4.03 -6.52 15.22
CA GLY A 146 3.33 -5.61 16.13
C GLY A 146 2.34 -6.35 17.03
N VAL A 147 1.09 -5.93 17.16
CA VAL A 147 0.14 -6.51 18.14
C VAL A 147 -1.17 -6.98 17.53
N GLY A 148 -1.49 -8.27 17.64
CA GLY A 148 -2.82 -8.78 17.28
C GLY A 148 -3.07 -8.84 15.78
N ASN A 149 -2.04 -8.95 14.95
CA ASN A 149 -2.20 -9.05 13.51
C ASN A 149 -2.53 -10.49 13.09
N ILE A 150 -3.33 -10.63 12.04
CA ILE A 150 -3.63 -11.91 11.37
C ILE A 150 -3.28 -11.77 9.89
N ALA A 151 -2.35 -12.60 9.43
CA ALA A 151 -1.89 -12.67 8.05
C ALA A 151 -2.10 -14.10 7.54
N LEU A 152 -2.98 -14.28 6.55
CA LEU A 152 -3.27 -15.55 5.91
C LEU A 152 -3.02 -15.45 4.41
N GLN A 153 -1.99 -16.13 3.93
CA GLN A 153 -1.61 -16.13 2.53
C GLN A 153 -1.63 -17.54 1.95
N ILE A 154 -2.47 -17.76 0.95
CA ILE A 154 -2.59 -19.00 0.20
C ILE A 154 -2.13 -18.74 -1.24
N GLY A 155 -1.01 -19.35 -1.63
CA GLY A 155 -0.41 -19.19 -2.95
C GLY A 155 0.78 -18.21 -3.00
N PRO A 156 1.39 -18.02 -4.17
CA PRO A 156 2.61 -17.23 -4.34
C PRO A 156 2.40 -15.73 -4.07
N GLY A 157 3.48 -15.06 -3.65
CA GLY A 157 3.52 -13.62 -3.38
C GLY A 157 4.12 -13.25 -2.02
N THR A 158 4.06 -11.98 -1.68
CA THR A 158 4.51 -11.41 -0.41
C THR A 158 3.35 -10.76 0.34
N MET A 159 3.18 -11.11 1.61
CA MET A 159 2.24 -10.51 2.54
C MET A 159 2.98 -9.91 3.74
N THR A 160 2.62 -8.68 4.13
CA THR A 160 3.21 -8.01 5.31
C THR A 160 2.17 -7.25 6.12
N ASN A 161 2.03 -7.60 7.39
CA ASN A 161 1.26 -6.83 8.36
C ASN A 161 2.20 -6.13 9.34
N ILE A 162 2.08 -4.82 9.45
CA ILE A 162 2.90 -4.02 10.38
C ILE A 162 1.99 -3.11 11.18
N GLY A 163 2.05 -3.19 12.51
CA GLY A 163 1.23 -2.38 13.41
C GLY A 163 0.33 -3.25 14.27
N SER A 164 -0.92 -2.87 14.47
CA SER A 164 -1.80 -3.56 15.41
C SER A 164 -3.16 -3.88 14.82
N LEU A 165 -3.71 -5.04 15.18
CA LEU A 165 -5.06 -5.49 14.83
C LEU A 165 -5.32 -5.49 13.31
N ASN A 166 -4.28 -5.68 12.49
CA ASN A 166 -4.44 -5.75 11.04
C ASN A 166 -4.83 -7.17 10.62
N LEU A 167 -5.81 -7.28 9.73
CA LEU A 167 -6.25 -8.52 9.11
C LEU A 167 -5.90 -8.50 7.63
N THR A 168 -5.14 -9.49 7.17
CA THR A 168 -4.73 -9.58 5.78
C THR A 168 -4.94 -10.98 5.24
N LEU A 169 -5.67 -11.07 4.14
CA LEU A 169 -5.99 -12.31 3.45
C LEU A 169 -5.59 -12.20 1.99
N ALA A 170 -4.77 -13.13 1.52
CA ALA A 170 -4.44 -13.24 0.11
C ALA A 170 -4.60 -14.69 -0.34
N GLY A 171 -5.21 -14.86 -1.50
CA GLY A 171 -5.46 -16.16 -2.11
C GLY A 171 -5.15 -16.11 -3.59
N ALA A 172 -4.30 -17.01 -4.09
CA ALA A 172 -4.07 -17.19 -5.51
C ALA A 172 -4.93 -18.33 -6.05
N SER A 173 -5.74 -18.07 -7.06
CA SER A 173 -6.38 -19.11 -7.88
C SER A 173 -5.75 -19.11 -9.27
N GLY A 174 -4.69 -19.90 -9.48
CA GLY A 174 -4.26 -20.27 -10.84
C GLY A 174 -3.45 -19.26 -11.65
N GLY A 175 -2.85 -18.22 -11.05
CA GLY A 175 -1.98 -17.26 -11.75
C GLY A 175 -0.49 -17.47 -11.50
N ASN A 176 0.37 -17.09 -12.47
CA ASN A 176 1.84 -17.15 -12.37
C ASN A 176 2.50 -15.85 -11.86
N GLY A 177 1.71 -14.83 -11.52
CA GLY A 177 2.23 -13.53 -11.09
C GLY A 177 2.36 -13.38 -9.57
N SER A 178 3.33 -12.58 -9.14
CA SER A 178 3.58 -12.28 -7.73
C SER A 178 2.49 -11.36 -7.16
N LYS A 179 1.96 -11.71 -5.98
CA LYS A 179 1.02 -10.88 -5.22
C LYS A 179 1.77 -10.03 -4.20
N GLY A 180 1.34 -8.79 -3.99
CA GLY A 180 1.78 -7.98 -2.85
C GLY A 180 0.57 -7.62 -2.00
N THR A 181 0.56 -7.94 -0.72
CA THR A 181 -0.59 -7.63 0.15
C THR A 181 -0.09 -7.13 1.48
N SER A 182 -0.32 -5.85 1.76
CA SER A 182 0.21 -5.22 2.97
C SER A 182 -0.88 -4.48 3.73
N ALA A 183 -0.88 -4.64 5.05
CA ALA A 183 -1.69 -3.82 5.96
C ALA A 183 -0.79 -3.20 7.04
N GLY A 184 -0.83 -1.87 7.13
CA GLY A 184 0.04 -1.07 7.99
C GLY A 184 -0.76 -0.14 8.90
N GLY A 185 -0.46 -0.07 10.20
CA GLY A 185 -1.13 0.83 11.15
C GLY A 185 -2.06 0.10 12.12
N PHE A 186 -3.23 0.66 12.44
CA PHE A 186 -4.16 0.10 13.44
C PHE A 186 -5.50 -0.33 12.82
N GLY A 187 -5.87 -1.59 13.01
CA GLY A 187 -7.21 -2.08 12.69
C GLY A 187 -7.52 -2.14 11.20
N ASN A 188 -6.51 -2.38 10.34
CA ASN A 188 -6.72 -2.36 8.89
C ASN A 188 -7.07 -3.74 8.32
N LEU A 189 -7.72 -3.72 7.15
CA LEU A 189 -8.06 -4.90 6.38
C LEU A 189 -7.39 -4.85 5.00
N ALA A 190 -6.76 -5.92 4.55
CA ALA A 190 -6.28 -6.05 3.17
C ALA A 190 -6.65 -7.43 2.60
N LEU A 191 -7.50 -7.44 1.57
CA LEU A 191 -7.97 -8.64 0.89
C LEU A 191 -7.45 -8.66 -0.55
N ASN A 192 -6.73 -9.70 -0.95
CA ASN A 192 -6.22 -9.87 -2.32
C ASN A 192 -6.42 -11.30 -2.83
N ILE A 193 -7.61 -11.58 -3.34
CA ILE A 193 -8.06 -12.91 -3.75
C ILE A 193 -8.12 -12.97 -5.27
N GLY A 194 -7.67 -14.06 -5.89
CA GLY A 194 -7.76 -14.29 -7.33
C GLY A 194 -6.42 -14.21 -8.06
N ASP A 195 -6.34 -13.43 -9.14
CA ASP A 195 -5.15 -13.28 -9.97
C ASP A 195 -4.04 -12.44 -9.32
N ALA A 196 -2.91 -12.27 -10.03
CA ALA A 196 -1.76 -11.52 -9.55
C ALA A 196 -2.09 -10.02 -9.36
N GLY A 197 -2.00 -9.50 -8.14
CA GLY A 197 -2.35 -8.10 -7.86
C GLY A 197 -1.64 -7.57 -6.62
N THR A 198 -1.74 -6.26 -6.42
CA THR A 198 -1.15 -5.56 -5.28
C THR A 198 -2.22 -4.87 -4.45
N THR A 199 -2.22 -5.09 -3.14
CA THR A 199 -3.08 -4.38 -2.20
C THR A 199 -2.24 -3.78 -1.08
N LEU A 200 -2.47 -2.51 -0.78
CA LEU A 200 -1.77 -1.78 0.27
C LEU A 200 -2.79 -0.98 1.09
N THR A 201 -3.00 -1.38 2.33
CA THR A 201 -3.78 -0.61 3.30
C THR A 201 -2.83 0.01 4.32
N GLN A 202 -2.87 1.32 4.52
CA GLN A 202 -2.06 1.99 5.54
C GLN A 202 -2.84 3.05 6.31
N GLY A 203 -3.04 2.86 7.61
CA GLY A 203 -3.58 3.90 8.48
C GLY A 203 -4.40 3.37 9.64
N PHE A 204 -5.57 3.95 9.90
CA PHE A 204 -6.44 3.61 11.02
C PHE A 204 -7.80 3.16 10.50
N LEU A 205 -8.21 1.93 10.82
CA LEU A 205 -9.51 1.37 10.44
C LEU A 205 -9.79 1.46 8.93
N SER A 206 -8.77 1.26 8.11
CA SER A 206 -8.87 1.32 6.64
C SER A 206 -8.97 -0.07 6.01
N SER A 207 -9.42 -0.15 4.76
CA SER A 207 -9.59 -1.42 4.05
C SER A 207 -9.17 -1.35 2.57
N THR A 208 -8.55 -2.43 2.07
CA THR A 208 -8.41 -2.67 0.64
C THR A 208 -8.98 -4.01 0.26
N THR A 209 -9.63 -4.09 -0.89
CA THR A 209 -10.11 -5.35 -1.47
C THR A 209 -9.72 -5.41 -2.94
N ASN A 210 -9.08 -6.49 -3.36
CA ASN A 210 -8.88 -6.84 -4.76
C ASN A 210 -9.36 -8.28 -4.92
N VAL A 211 -10.42 -8.47 -5.68
CA VAL A 211 -11.10 -9.76 -5.82
C VAL A 211 -11.15 -10.14 -7.30
N LEU A 212 -10.55 -11.29 -7.63
CA LEU A 212 -10.57 -11.92 -8.95
C LEU A 212 -10.07 -11.00 -10.09
N GLY A 213 -9.06 -10.17 -9.81
CA GLY A 213 -8.48 -9.27 -10.78
C GLY A 213 -6.99 -9.02 -10.55
N ALA A 214 -6.28 -8.73 -11.64
CA ALA A 214 -4.87 -8.40 -11.63
C ALA A 214 -4.65 -6.88 -11.56
N SER A 215 -4.90 -6.29 -10.40
CA SER A 215 -4.98 -4.83 -10.20
C SER A 215 -4.19 -4.35 -8.98
N THR A 216 -3.94 -3.05 -8.91
CA THR A 216 -3.33 -2.37 -7.77
C THR A 216 -4.41 -1.59 -7.00
N VAL A 217 -4.57 -1.89 -5.72
CA VAL A 217 -5.56 -1.28 -4.84
C VAL A 217 -4.88 -0.71 -3.60
N ILE A 218 -5.05 0.59 -3.36
CA ILE A 218 -4.35 1.31 -2.28
C ILE A 218 -5.38 2.06 -1.44
N ALA A 219 -5.34 1.93 -0.12
CA ALA A 219 -6.09 2.78 0.80
C ALA A 219 -5.15 3.31 1.88
N GLN A 220 -5.05 4.63 2.00
CA GLN A 220 -4.18 5.28 2.98
C GLN A 220 -4.90 6.39 3.73
N GLY A 221 -5.04 6.27 5.05
CA GLY A 221 -5.67 7.27 5.90
C GLY A 221 -6.46 6.72 7.09
N ILE A 222 -7.45 7.47 7.55
CA ILE A 222 -8.36 7.10 8.64
C ILE A 222 -9.73 6.79 8.05
N LEU A 223 -10.25 5.59 8.29
CA LEU A 223 -11.54 5.12 7.75
C LEU A 223 -11.59 5.21 6.22
N THR A 224 -10.51 4.81 5.54
CA THR A 224 -10.43 4.79 4.07
C THR A 224 -10.67 3.39 3.51
N ALA A 225 -11.28 3.30 2.35
CA ALA A 225 -11.56 2.03 1.68
C ALA A 225 -11.23 2.12 0.19
N ALA A 226 -10.61 1.09 -0.38
CA ALA A 226 -10.44 0.95 -1.82
C ALA A 226 -10.77 -0.47 -2.28
N GLY A 227 -11.50 -0.62 -3.38
CA GLY A 227 -11.98 -1.93 -3.85
C GLY A 227 -11.88 -2.13 -5.35
N ASN A 228 -11.30 -3.24 -5.79
CA ASN A 228 -11.42 -3.72 -7.16
C ASN A 228 -12.10 -5.08 -7.13
N PHE A 229 -13.17 -5.23 -7.90
CA PHE A 229 -13.91 -6.48 -8.03
C PHE A 229 -14.01 -6.85 -9.51
N LEU A 230 -13.27 -7.89 -9.89
CA LEU A 230 -13.05 -8.33 -11.25
C LEU A 230 -12.35 -7.28 -12.13
N GLY A 231 -11.72 -7.77 -13.21
CA GLY A 231 -11.02 -6.92 -14.16
C GLY A 231 -9.55 -6.67 -13.80
N ASN A 232 -8.78 -6.39 -14.85
CA ASN A 232 -7.32 -6.40 -14.83
C ASN A 232 -6.73 -5.03 -15.18
N GLY A 233 -5.54 -4.75 -14.65
CA GLY A 233 -4.81 -3.52 -14.92
C GLY A 233 -5.40 -2.27 -14.28
N ASN A 234 -6.32 -2.41 -13.32
CA ASN A 234 -6.90 -1.25 -12.65
C ASN A 234 -5.96 -0.71 -11.58
N HIS A 235 -5.97 0.62 -11.41
CA HIS A 235 -5.31 1.31 -10.32
C HIS A 235 -6.38 2.04 -9.51
N VAL A 236 -6.77 1.46 -8.37
CA VAL A 236 -7.83 1.99 -7.50
C VAL A 236 -7.22 2.49 -6.20
N THR A 237 -7.23 3.80 -5.97
CA THR A 237 -6.58 4.41 -4.82
C THR A 237 -7.55 5.29 -4.03
N SER A 238 -7.65 5.03 -2.73
CA SER A 238 -8.27 5.91 -1.73
C SER A 238 -7.14 6.49 -0.87
N ALA A 239 -6.42 7.45 -1.41
CA ALA A 239 -5.23 8.02 -0.79
C ALA A 239 -5.10 9.50 -1.15
N GLY A 240 -4.48 10.25 -0.25
CA GLY A 240 -3.97 11.59 -0.47
C GLY A 240 -2.75 11.80 0.43
N PRO A 241 -2.31 13.04 0.68
CA PRO A 241 -1.17 13.23 1.57
C PRO A 241 -1.38 12.51 2.92
N TYR A 242 -0.37 11.76 3.36
CA TYR A 242 -0.49 10.98 4.59
C TYR A 242 -0.20 11.90 5.79
N PRO A 243 -0.99 11.85 6.89
CA PRO A 243 -2.11 10.94 7.20
C PRO A 243 -3.53 11.50 6.93
N ASN A 244 -3.71 12.64 6.28
CA ASN A 244 -4.97 13.40 6.42
C ASN A 244 -6.11 12.97 5.48
N THR A 245 -6.03 11.81 4.82
CA THR A 245 -7.20 11.24 4.15
C THR A 245 -8.14 10.66 5.20
N THR A 246 -9.30 11.27 5.42
CA THR A 246 -10.32 10.78 6.35
C THR A 246 -11.61 10.44 5.61
N LEU A 247 -12.24 9.30 5.89
CA LEU A 247 -13.53 8.87 5.29
C LEU A 247 -13.56 9.02 3.75
N SER A 248 -12.82 8.15 3.04
CA SER A 248 -12.80 8.14 1.57
C SER A 248 -12.89 6.72 1.00
N LEU A 249 -13.62 6.56 -0.10
CA LEU A 249 -13.88 5.30 -0.77
C LEU A 249 -13.48 5.38 -2.25
N ALA A 250 -12.72 4.42 -2.76
CA ALA A 250 -12.49 4.24 -4.20
C ALA A 250 -12.94 2.84 -4.63
N PHE A 251 -13.61 2.70 -5.78
CA PHE A 251 -14.04 1.38 -6.25
C PHE A 251 -13.95 1.22 -7.78
N ASN A 252 -13.69 0.00 -8.23
CA ASN A 252 -13.86 -0.44 -9.62
C ASN A 252 -14.54 -1.82 -9.65
N PHE A 253 -15.54 -1.97 -10.51
CA PHE A 253 -16.26 -3.22 -10.75
C PHE A 253 -16.22 -3.58 -12.24
N PHE A 254 -15.81 -4.81 -12.58
CA PHE A 254 -15.89 -5.42 -13.92
C PHE A 254 -15.10 -4.73 -15.05
N GLY A 255 -14.45 -3.59 -14.80
CA GLY A 255 -13.72 -2.82 -15.80
C GLY A 255 -12.23 -3.17 -15.87
N ASN A 256 -11.58 -2.87 -17.00
CA ASN A 256 -10.14 -3.08 -17.18
C ASN A 256 -9.39 -1.76 -17.42
N ASN A 257 -8.16 -1.68 -16.94
CA ASN A 257 -7.26 -0.55 -17.16
C ASN A 257 -7.84 0.81 -16.70
N ASN A 258 -8.69 0.81 -15.67
CA ASN A 258 -9.24 2.04 -15.09
C ASN A 258 -8.29 2.60 -14.03
N SER A 259 -8.24 3.93 -13.93
CA SER A 259 -7.55 4.65 -12.86
C SER A 259 -8.58 5.38 -12.01
N VAL A 260 -8.87 4.87 -10.82
CA VAL A 260 -9.84 5.46 -9.89
C VAL A 260 -9.10 6.02 -8.69
N THR A 261 -9.27 7.31 -8.42
CA THR A 261 -8.62 8.01 -7.30
C THR A 261 -9.67 8.75 -6.47
N ALA A 262 -9.72 8.45 -5.17
CA ALA A 262 -10.51 9.17 -4.18
C ALA A 262 -9.66 9.64 -2.99
N GLY A 263 -9.99 10.78 -2.40
CA GLY A 263 -9.38 11.32 -1.16
C GLY A 263 -8.93 12.79 -1.32
N TRP A 264 -8.78 13.63 -0.30
CA TRP A 264 -9.11 13.59 1.14
C TRP A 264 -10.59 13.90 1.42
N GLY A 265 -11.18 13.34 2.49
CA GLY A 265 -12.63 13.34 2.74
C GLY A 265 -13.07 14.07 4.02
N PRO A 266 -14.31 14.58 4.04
CA PRO A 266 -15.43 13.91 4.73
C PRO A 266 -16.44 13.31 3.74
N PHE A 267 -16.21 12.06 3.30
CA PHE A 267 -16.84 11.38 2.14
C PHE A 267 -16.33 11.86 0.76
N ALA A 268 -15.17 11.37 0.33
CA ALA A 268 -14.80 11.39 -1.10
C ALA A 268 -14.92 9.97 -1.68
N VAL A 269 -15.86 9.78 -2.62
CA VAL A 269 -16.23 8.48 -3.24
C VAL A 269 -15.86 8.47 -4.73
N GLY A 270 -14.91 7.62 -5.13
CA GLY A 270 -14.52 7.41 -6.53
C GLY A 270 -14.99 6.05 -7.03
N GLY A 271 -15.49 5.98 -8.26
CA GLY A 271 -16.13 4.77 -8.77
C GLY A 271 -15.87 4.45 -10.23
N ALA A 272 -15.84 3.16 -10.57
CA ALA A 272 -15.90 2.67 -11.93
C ALA A 272 -16.71 1.36 -12.00
N ILE A 273 -17.55 1.22 -13.03
CA ILE A 273 -18.40 0.03 -13.27
C ILE A 273 -18.42 -0.25 -14.77
N SER A 274 -17.93 -1.42 -15.19
CA SER A 274 -17.92 -1.92 -16.58
C SER A 274 -17.35 -0.97 -17.63
N GLN A 275 -16.45 -0.07 -17.22
CA GLN A 275 -15.73 0.82 -18.11
C GLN A 275 -14.34 0.24 -18.41
N ASN A 276 -13.74 0.67 -19.51
CA ASN A 276 -12.35 0.37 -19.80
C ASN A 276 -11.60 1.67 -20.09
N LEU A 277 -10.34 1.76 -19.62
CA LEU A 277 -9.45 2.90 -19.87
C LEU A 277 -10.00 4.26 -19.38
N ILE A 278 -10.81 4.27 -18.31
CA ILE A 278 -11.34 5.51 -17.74
C ILE A 278 -10.49 5.97 -16.55
N SER A 279 -10.32 7.29 -16.45
CA SER A 279 -9.77 7.94 -15.26
C SER A 279 -10.89 8.64 -14.48
N VAL A 280 -11.10 8.24 -13.23
CA VAL A 280 -12.05 8.86 -12.31
C VAL A 280 -11.28 9.44 -11.14
N THR A 281 -11.45 10.74 -10.89
CA THR A 281 -10.78 11.43 -9.78
C THR A 281 -11.82 12.20 -8.96
N GLN A 282 -11.81 12.01 -7.64
CA GLN A 282 -12.65 12.74 -6.70
C GLN A 282 -11.83 13.16 -5.47
N SER A 283 -11.40 14.42 -5.45
CA SER A 283 -10.55 14.97 -4.38
C SER A 283 -11.24 15.90 -3.39
N LEU A 284 -12.51 16.21 -3.64
CA LEU A 284 -13.36 17.04 -2.77
C LEU A 284 -14.53 16.19 -2.25
N PRO A 285 -15.21 16.62 -1.18
CA PRO A 285 -16.42 15.95 -0.71
C PRO A 285 -17.43 15.79 -1.86
N GLY A 286 -17.86 14.56 -2.12
CA GLY A 286 -18.74 14.24 -3.24
C GLY A 286 -18.55 12.82 -3.80
N ILE A 287 -19.32 12.53 -4.84
CA ILE A 287 -19.39 11.25 -5.54
C ILE A 287 -19.03 11.50 -7.00
N ASN A 288 -18.09 10.73 -7.56
CA ASN A 288 -17.83 10.67 -9.00
C ASN A 288 -17.91 9.22 -9.48
N ILE A 289 -18.91 8.92 -10.30
CA ILE A 289 -19.09 7.60 -10.91
C ILE A 289 -19.09 7.78 -12.42
N ASN A 290 -18.02 7.30 -13.07
CA ASN A 290 -17.87 7.37 -14.52
C ASN A 290 -18.11 8.78 -15.11
N GLY A 291 -17.63 9.82 -14.43
CA GLY A 291 -17.79 11.21 -14.86
C GLY A 291 -19.07 11.90 -14.40
N VAL A 292 -20.05 11.18 -13.83
CA VAL A 292 -21.22 11.79 -13.19
C VAL A 292 -20.82 12.20 -11.78
N THR A 293 -20.72 13.52 -11.55
CA THR A 293 -20.34 14.10 -10.27
C THR A 293 -21.56 14.60 -9.51
N ALA A 294 -21.75 14.17 -8.26
CA ALA A 294 -22.80 14.63 -7.36
C ALA A 294 -22.22 14.91 -5.97
N GLY A 295 -22.45 16.11 -5.44
CA GLY A 295 -21.95 16.51 -4.12
C GLY A 295 -20.66 17.34 -4.18
N GLY A 296 -20.68 18.44 -3.43
CA GLY A 296 -19.73 19.55 -3.44
C GLY A 296 -20.52 20.85 -3.29
N ALA A 297 -20.01 21.84 -2.55
CA ALA A 297 -20.70 23.12 -2.29
C ALA A 297 -21.15 23.87 -3.58
N ALA A 298 -20.63 23.49 -4.75
CA ALA A 298 -21.02 24.01 -6.06
C ALA A 298 -22.40 23.51 -6.56
N ALA A 299 -22.95 22.42 -6.01
CA ALA A 299 -24.25 21.88 -6.46
C ALA A 299 -25.47 22.73 -6.03
N ILE A 300 -25.28 23.73 -5.17
CA ILE A 300 -26.37 24.60 -4.66
C ILE A 300 -26.42 25.96 -5.41
N GLY A 301 -25.57 26.18 -6.41
CA GLY A 301 -25.27 27.52 -6.94
C GLY A 301 -25.50 27.73 -8.44
N SER A 302 -26.54 27.18 -9.06
CA SER A 302 -27.03 27.72 -10.35
C SER A 302 -28.50 27.39 -10.60
N GLY A 303 -29.34 27.54 -9.56
CA GLY A 303 -30.72 27.90 -9.84
C GLY A 303 -30.67 29.21 -10.62
N LYS A 304 -30.84 29.13 -11.95
CA LYS A 304 -31.06 30.29 -12.83
C LYS A 304 -31.99 31.22 -12.06
N LYS A 305 -31.47 32.37 -11.60
CA LYS A 305 -32.30 33.45 -11.11
C LYS A 305 -33.25 33.74 -12.26
N ALA A 306 -34.52 33.38 -12.09
CA ALA A 306 -35.54 33.61 -13.11
C ALA A 306 -35.42 35.07 -13.53
N ALA A 307 -35.21 35.29 -14.83
CA ALA A 307 -35.16 36.64 -15.36
C ALA A 307 -36.46 37.34 -14.92
N PRO A 308 -36.39 38.56 -14.36
CA PRO A 308 -37.59 39.27 -13.97
C PRO A 308 -38.50 39.39 -15.21
N PRO A 309 -39.82 39.19 -15.07
CA PRO A 309 -40.73 39.28 -16.20
C PRO A 309 -40.57 40.66 -16.85
N LYS A 310 -40.21 40.66 -18.13
CA LYS A 310 -40.12 41.87 -18.95
C LYS A 310 -41.54 42.42 -19.07
N ALA A 311 -41.84 43.47 -18.32
CA ALA A 311 -43.11 44.17 -18.43
C ALA A 311 -43.28 44.66 -19.88
N SER A 312 -44.33 44.17 -20.54
CA SER A 312 -44.75 44.62 -21.87
C SER A 312 -45.32 46.03 -21.71
N GLY A 313 -44.51 47.04 -22.02
CA GLY A 313 -44.97 48.42 -22.11
C GLY A 313 -45.90 48.56 -23.30
N VAL A 314 -47.18 48.72 -23.03
CA VAL A 314 -48.19 49.17 -24.00
C VAL A 314 -47.87 50.62 -24.35
N GLY A 315 -47.68 50.87 -25.63
CA GLY A 315 -47.48 52.22 -26.17
C GLY A 315 -48.72 53.08 -25.96
N ALA A 316 -48.52 54.27 -25.42
CA ALA A 316 -49.46 55.37 -25.48
C ALA A 316 -48.74 56.57 -26.09
N ASP A 317 -49.22 56.93 -27.27
CA ASP A 317 -48.85 58.07 -28.08
C ASP A 317 -49.61 59.31 -27.56
N THR A 318 -48.92 60.37 -27.13
CA THR A 318 -49.45 61.74 -27.22
C THR A 318 -48.40 62.82 -26.96
N THR A 319 -48.63 63.92 -27.68
CA THR A 319 -47.73 64.99 -28.10
C THR A 319 -47.65 66.19 -27.12
N ALA A 320 -46.49 66.86 -27.14
CA ALA A 320 -46.23 68.30 -26.90
C ALA A 320 -46.38 68.90 -25.48
N THR A 321 -45.31 69.54 -24.95
CA THR A 321 -44.98 70.99 -25.13
C THR A 321 -43.88 71.42 -24.14
N ALA A 322 -43.04 72.35 -24.58
CA ALA A 322 -41.80 72.88 -23.99
C ALA A 322 -41.87 73.53 -22.59
N ARG A 323 -40.72 73.57 -21.89
CA ARG A 323 -40.00 74.81 -21.46
C ARG A 323 -38.72 74.52 -20.67
N SER A 324 -37.60 75.01 -21.21
CA SER A 324 -36.54 75.83 -20.58
C SER A 324 -36.31 75.73 -19.06
N MET A 325 -35.08 75.39 -18.64
CA MET A 325 -34.14 76.32 -17.99
C MET A 325 -32.77 75.66 -17.72
N ASP A 326 -31.70 76.38 -18.09
CA ASP A 326 -30.44 76.65 -17.37
C ASP A 326 -29.76 75.54 -16.54
N ALA A 327 -28.44 75.44 -16.41
CA ALA A 327 -27.22 76.06 -16.94
C ALA A 327 -26.07 75.41 -16.13
N VAL A 328 -24.81 75.68 -16.49
CA VAL A 328 -23.60 75.52 -15.63
C VAL A 328 -23.13 74.05 -15.47
N SER A 329 -21.88 73.61 -15.65
CA SER A 329 -20.56 74.25 -15.78
C SER A 329 -19.52 73.22 -16.26
N ARG A 330 -18.69 73.65 -17.22
CA ARG A 330 -17.20 73.55 -17.31
C ARG A 330 -16.42 72.36 -16.70
N GLY A 331 -15.42 71.91 -17.47
CA GLY A 331 -14.11 71.46 -16.96
C GLY A 331 -13.53 70.26 -17.73
N ASN A 332 -12.90 70.41 -18.90
CA ASN A 332 -11.48 70.69 -19.17
C ASN A 332 -10.43 69.68 -18.62
N GLY A 333 -9.62 69.14 -19.54
CA GLY A 333 -8.21 68.72 -19.35
C GLY A 333 -8.01 67.32 -18.75
N HIS A 334 -6.94 66.56 -19.02
CA HIS A 334 -5.71 66.78 -19.78
C HIS A 334 -5.07 65.39 -20.05
N GLN A 335 -4.41 65.28 -21.21
CA GLN A 335 -3.09 64.70 -21.46
C GLN A 335 -2.54 63.48 -20.67
N ARG A 336 -2.27 62.41 -21.43
CA ARG A 336 -0.92 61.87 -21.78
C ARG A 336 0.14 61.70 -20.67
N SER A 337 0.56 60.46 -20.43
CA SER A 337 1.97 60.00 -20.32
C SER A 337 1.96 58.46 -20.21
N THR A 338 2.61 57.66 -21.09
CA THR A 338 4.00 57.16 -20.98
C THR A 338 4.42 56.84 -19.52
N THR A 339 4.98 55.68 -19.15
CA THR A 339 6.30 55.17 -19.57
C THR A 339 6.60 53.79 -18.94
N THR A 340 7.37 52.96 -19.66
CA THR A 340 8.47 52.06 -19.22
C THR A 340 8.27 50.88 -18.24
N SER A 341 8.60 49.69 -18.76
CA SER A 341 9.20 48.55 -18.07
C SER A 341 10.51 48.90 -17.32
N PRO A 342 10.99 48.00 -16.45
CA PRO A 342 12.38 47.58 -16.60
C PRO A 342 12.55 46.06 -16.62
N ALA A 343 13.45 45.64 -17.49
CA ALA A 343 14.16 44.38 -17.47
C ALA A 343 15.22 44.40 -16.33
N SER A 344 15.58 43.21 -15.82
CA SER A 344 16.83 43.01 -15.09
C SER A 344 17.54 41.75 -15.58
N ASP A 345 18.31 41.91 -16.65
CA ASP A 345 19.65 41.30 -16.79
C ASP A 345 20.56 41.92 -15.71
N GLY A 346 21.62 41.31 -15.16
CA GLY A 346 22.35 40.09 -15.45
C GLY A 346 23.68 40.10 -14.66
N SER A 347 24.58 39.17 -14.99
CA SER A 347 25.99 39.01 -14.55
C SER A 347 26.22 38.34 -13.17
N GLY A 348 27.13 37.40 -12.96
CA GLY A 348 28.18 36.79 -13.80
C GLY A 348 29.48 36.59 -12.99
N LYS A 349 30.07 35.38 -13.00
CA LYS A 349 31.51 35.01 -12.76
C LYS A 349 31.62 33.47 -12.65
N LYS A 350 32.23 32.70 -13.59
CA LYS A 350 33.68 32.38 -13.83
C LYS A 350 34.45 32.08 -12.53
N ALA A 351 35.29 31.06 -12.34
CA ALA A 351 35.99 30.03 -13.12
C ALA A 351 36.37 28.89 -12.13
N ALA A 352 36.63 27.63 -12.48
CA ALA A 352 37.90 27.00 -12.94
C ALA A 352 37.61 25.47 -12.95
N GLY A 353 38.12 24.60 -13.83
CA GLY A 353 39.50 24.41 -14.23
C GLY A 353 40.19 23.39 -13.31
N SER A 354 40.08 22.07 -13.60
CA SER A 354 41.16 21.11 -13.32
C SER A 354 40.96 19.80 -14.08
N ALA A 355 42.08 19.25 -14.54
CA ALA A 355 42.23 18.10 -15.42
C ALA A 355 42.96 16.96 -14.69
N ARG A 356 42.93 15.77 -15.31
CA ARG A 356 43.74 14.55 -15.05
C ARG A 356 43.32 13.74 -13.80
N THR A 357 43.30 12.40 -13.81
CA THR A 357 44.41 11.51 -14.19
C THR A 357 43.94 10.07 -14.47
N ARG A 358 44.61 9.40 -15.42
CA ARG A 358 44.59 7.95 -15.72
C ARG A 358 45.15 7.10 -14.56
N THR A 359 44.68 5.86 -14.42
CA THR A 359 45.46 4.64 -14.03
C THR A 359 44.48 3.46 -14.12
N SER A 360 44.48 2.60 -15.15
CA SER A 360 45.31 1.40 -15.37
C SER A 360 45.61 0.56 -14.12
N GLY A 361 45.05 -0.64 -14.05
CA GLY A 361 45.36 -1.65 -13.02
C GLY A 361 44.83 -3.02 -13.43
N LYS A 362 45.54 -3.65 -14.37
CA LYS A 362 45.43 -5.05 -14.80
C LYS A 362 46.01 -5.96 -13.70
N LYS A 363 45.32 -7.03 -13.31
CA LYS A 363 45.97 -8.20 -12.70
C LYS A 363 45.24 -9.49 -13.08
N SER A 364 46.00 -10.40 -13.66
CA SER A 364 45.67 -11.79 -13.99
C SER A 364 46.64 -12.69 -13.23
N ALA A 365 46.22 -13.95 -12.97
CA ALA A 365 46.95 -15.10 -12.42
C ALA A 365 47.32 -14.99 -10.92
N ASP A 366 47.16 -16.01 -10.06
CA ASP A 366 47.01 -17.47 -10.25
C ASP A 366 45.72 -18.04 -9.62
#